data_AF-A0A6H9HPZ1-F1
#
_entry.id   AF-A0A6H9HPZ1-F1
#
_cell.length_a   1.000
_cell.length_b   1.000
_cell.length_c   1.000
_cell.angle_alpha   90.00
_cell.angle_beta   90.00
_cell.angle_gamma   90.00
#
_symmetry.space_group_name_H-M   'P 1'
#
loop_
_entity.id
_entity.type
_entity.pdbx_description
1 polymer ?
#
loop_
_entity_poly.entity_id
_entity_poly.type
_entity_poly.pdbx_seq_one_letter_code
_entity_poly.pdbx_strand_id
1 'polypeptide(L)'
;MFRKWLKLQTKCPSCGLNYNFAAPDDGPAFFSLCIVAFPLTFFVVWLQVAFEPPFWVHLVTSLPLMALGCVLPLQYIKGWLVASQYVNKAQEAGTENLWAQLHARAENEEK
;
A
#
# COMPACT_ATOMS: atom_id res chain seq x y z
N MET A 1 -8.95 -3.22 11.41
CA MET A 1 -8.50 -2.24 10.39
C MET A 1 -8.78 -2.72 8.97
N PHE A 2 -8.35 -3.93 8.57
CA PHE A 2 -8.63 -4.47 7.22
C PHE A 2 -9.86 -5.39 7.18
N ARG A 3 -10.63 -5.37 6.09
CA ARG A 3 -11.79 -6.23 5.78
C ARG A 3 -11.43 -7.37 4.82
N LYS A 4 -10.56 -7.08 3.87
CA LYS A 4 -9.93 -8.04 2.95
C LYS A 4 -8.42 -7.78 2.96
N TRP A 5 -7.65 -8.50 2.17
CA TRP A 5 -6.19 -8.40 2.13
C TRP A 5 -5.66 -6.94 2.08
N LEU A 6 -6.14 -6.11 1.16
CA LEU A 6 -5.79 -4.67 1.07
C LEU A 6 -6.96 -3.70 1.36
N LYS A 7 -8.18 -4.21 1.58
CA LYS A 7 -9.37 -3.36 1.74
C LYS A 7 -9.53 -2.94 3.19
N LEU A 8 -9.58 -1.64 3.46
CA LEU A 8 -9.85 -1.10 4.80
C LEU A 8 -11.32 -1.31 5.20
N GLN A 9 -11.57 -1.46 6.50
CA GLN A 9 -12.90 -1.37 7.08
C GLN A 9 -13.33 0.11 7.10
N THR A 10 -14.63 0.39 7.09
CA THR A 10 -15.15 1.77 7.21
C THR A 10 -15.07 2.28 8.65
N LYS A 11 -15.36 1.43 9.64
CA LYS A 11 -15.28 1.77 11.07
C LYS A 11 -14.51 0.72 11.86
N CYS A 12 -13.80 1.14 12.90
CA CYS A 12 -13.16 0.25 13.84
C CYS A 12 -14.20 -0.39 14.78
N PRO A 13 -14.26 -1.74 14.90
CA PRO A 13 -15.24 -2.41 15.76
C PRO A 13 -14.97 -2.26 17.26
N SER A 14 -13.74 -1.90 17.66
CA SER A 14 -13.35 -1.77 19.07
C SER A 14 -13.54 -0.34 19.61
N CYS A 15 -13.12 0.67 18.84
CA CYS A 15 -13.16 2.08 19.27
C CYS A 15 -14.10 2.98 18.45
N GLY A 16 -14.75 2.47 17.41
CA GLY A 16 -15.67 3.25 16.58
C GLY A 16 -15.02 4.25 15.62
N LEU A 17 -13.68 4.30 15.54
CA LEU A 17 -12.95 5.23 14.66
C LEU A 17 -13.36 5.05 13.20
N ASN A 18 -13.74 6.14 12.54
CA ASN A 18 -14.08 6.17 11.11
C ASN A 18 -12.79 6.28 10.28
N TYR A 19 -12.55 5.34 9.37
CA TYR A 19 -11.35 5.29 8.52
C TYR A 19 -11.46 6.12 7.23
N ASN A 20 -12.54 6.91 7.05
CA ASN A 20 -12.74 7.75 5.86
C ASN A 20 -11.63 8.79 5.61
N PHE A 21 -10.84 9.13 6.63
CA PHE A 21 -9.68 10.01 6.47
C PHE A 21 -8.50 9.35 5.74
N ALA A 22 -8.47 8.02 5.66
CA ALA A 22 -7.32 7.28 5.19
C ALA A 22 -7.44 6.96 3.69
N ALA A 23 -6.76 7.74 2.86
CA ALA A 23 -6.61 7.50 1.41
C ALA A 23 -5.15 7.16 0.99
N PRO A 24 -4.57 6.04 1.45
CA PRO A 24 -3.24 5.59 1.01
C PRO A 24 -3.35 4.72 -0.26
N ASP A 25 -3.78 5.30 -1.38
CA ASP A 25 -4.02 4.53 -2.60
C ASP A 25 -2.72 4.13 -3.32
N ASP A 26 -1.84 5.09 -3.63
CA ASP A 26 -0.58 4.80 -4.36
C ASP A 26 0.67 4.69 -3.48
N GLY A 27 0.61 5.25 -2.26
CA GLY A 27 1.73 5.24 -1.32
C GLY A 27 2.32 3.84 -1.07
N PRO A 28 1.50 2.81 -0.78
CA PRO A 28 2.02 1.47 -0.50
C PRO A 28 2.83 0.87 -1.66
N ALA A 29 2.40 1.08 -2.90
CA ALA A 29 3.06 0.56 -4.08
C ALA A 29 4.40 1.27 -4.32
N PHE A 30 4.43 2.59 -4.18
CA PHE A 30 5.65 3.38 -4.32
C PHE A 30 6.74 2.96 -3.32
N PHE A 31 6.40 2.85 -2.03
CA PHE A 31 7.35 2.42 -1.01
C PHE A 31 7.80 0.97 -1.22
N SER A 32 6.91 0.08 -1.67
CA SER A 32 7.28 -1.31 -2.00
C SER A 32 8.29 -1.37 -3.15
N LEU A 33 8.12 -0.54 -4.18
CA LEU A 33 9.06 -0.46 -5.30
C LEU A 33 10.44 0.05 -4.84
N CYS A 34 10.49 1.13 -4.07
CA CYS A 34 11.75 1.73 -3.63
C CYS A 34 12.51 0.87 -2.62
N ILE A 35 11.82 0.24 -1.68
CA ILE A 35 12.46 -0.50 -0.58
C ILE A 35 12.77 -1.94 -0.99
N VAL A 36 11.93 -2.55 -1.84
CA VAL A 36 12.03 -3.98 -2.13
C VAL A 36 12.47 -4.25 -3.56
N ALA A 37 11.78 -3.70 -4.56
CA ALA A 37 12.10 -3.99 -5.95
C ALA A 37 13.48 -3.46 -6.37
N PHE A 38 13.85 -2.28 -5.88
CA PHE A 38 15.13 -1.67 -6.23
C PHE A 38 16.33 -2.52 -5.77
N PRO A 39 16.49 -2.90 -4.49
CA PRO A 39 17.56 -3.81 -4.06
C PRO A 39 17.49 -5.19 -4.74
N LEU A 40 16.29 -5.76 -4.91
CA LEU A 40 16.13 -7.06 -5.58
C LEU A 40 16.61 -7.02 -7.04
N THR A 41 16.44 -5.90 -7.73
CA THR A 41 16.92 -5.75 -9.10
C THR A 41 18.44 -5.83 -9.17
N PHE A 42 19.17 -5.21 -8.23
CA PHE A 42 20.63 -5.37 -8.15
C PHE A 42 21.03 -6.82 -7.91
N PHE A 43 20.31 -7.53 -7.04
CA PHE A 43 20.57 -8.94 -6.80
C PHE A 43 20.37 -9.79 -8.06
N VAL A 44 19.31 -9.55 -8.83
CA VAL A 44 19.04 -10.25 -10.09
C VAL A 44 20.11 -9.97 -11.14
N VAL A 45 20.53 -8.71 -11.29
CA VAL A 45 21.61 -8.33 -12.21
C VAL A 45 22.93 -8.96 -11.79
N TRP A 46 23.26 -8.95 -10.50
CA TRP A 46 24.44 -9.62 -9.98
C TRP A 46 24.44 -11.12 -10.29
N LEU A 47 23.30 -11.78 -10.09
CA LEU A 47 23.12 -13.19 -10.39
C LEU A 47 23.32 -13.50 -11.90
N GLN A 48 22.82 -12.62 -12.78
CA GLN A 48 23.05 -12.73 -14.23
C GLN A 48 24.53 -12.59 -14.59
N VAL A 49 25.24 -11.62 -14.01
CA VAL A 49 26.66 -11.36 -14.30
C VAL A 49 27.57 -12.44 -13.75
N ALA A 50 27.26 -13.00 -12.58
CA ALA A 50 28.11 -13.97 -11.90
C ALA A 50 27.94 -15.41 -12.42
N PHE A 51 26.74 -15.79 -12.87
CA PHE A 51 26.42 -17.19 -13.18
C PHE A 51 25.93 -17.43 -14.61
N GLU A 52 25.73 -16.37 -15.41
CA GLU A 52 25.16 -16.42 -16.78
C GLU A 52 24.02 -17.45 -16.94
N PRO A 53 23.01 -17.45 -16.05
CA PRO A 53 22.03 -18.51 -16.04
C PRO A 53 21.06 -18.39 -17.24
N PRO A 54 20.50 -19.51 -17.70
CA PRO A 54 19.53 -19.50 -18.78
C PRO A 54 18.23 -18.81 -18.33
N PHE A 55 17.51 -18.22 -19.29
CA PHE A 55 16.31 -17.40 -19.05
C PHE A 55 15.25 -18.06 -18.16
N TRP A 56 15.06 -19.38 -18.27
CA TRP A 56 14.11 -20.13 -17.43
C TRP A 56 14.42 -20.05 -15.94
N VAL A 57 15.69 -19.93 -15.55
CA VAL A 57 16.09 -19.75 -14.16
C VAL A 57 15.59 -18.40 -13.66
N HIS A 58 15.68 -17.33 -14.45
CA HIS A 58 15.12 -16.03 -14.08
C HIS A 58 13.59 -16.05 -13.97
N LEU A 59 12.91 -16.79 -14.84
CA LEU A 59 11.46 -16.96 -14.77
C LEU A 59 11.03 -17.65 -13.46
N VAL A 60 11.79 -18.64 -13.00
CA VAL A 60 11.45 -19.44 -11.81
C VAL A 60 12.01 -18.84 -10.51
N THR A 61 13.04 -18.01 -10.57
CA THR A 61 13.67 -17.42 -9.38
C THR A 61 13.35 -15.93 -9.26
N SER A 62 13.79 -15.13 -10.22
CA SER A 62 13.69 -13.67 -10.16
C SER A 62 12.25 -13.18 -10.20
N LEU A 63 11.40 -13.75 -11.05
CA LEU A 63 10.01 -13.34 -11.18
C LEU A 63 9.18 -13.60 -9.91
N PRO A 64 9.14 -14.82 -9.33
CA PRO A 64 8.43 -15.03 -8.08
C PRO A 64 9.06 -14.31 -6.90
N LEU A 65 10.39 -14.18 -6.85
CA LEU A 65 11.06 -13.40 -5.80
C LEU A 65 10.64 -11.92 -5.87
N MET A 66 10.59 -11.33 -7.06
CA MET A 66 10.15 -9.94 -7.25
C MET A 66 8.67 -9.77 -6.93
N ALA A 67 7.83 -10.69 -7.42
CA ALA A 67 6.39 -10.66 -7.19
C ALA A 67 6.06 -10.78 -5.70
N LEU A 68 6.59 -11.80 -5.02
CA LEU A 68 6.38 -11.99 -3.59
C LEU A 68 7.00 -10.85 -2.78
N GLY A 69 8.20 -10.42 -3.15
CA GLY A 69 8.89 -9.28 -2.53
C GLY A 69 8.06 -8.00 -2.60
N CYS A 70 7.39 -7.72 -3.71
CA CYS A 70 6.58 -6.51 -3.84
C CYS A 70 5.18 -6.63 -3.24
N VAL A 71 4.55 -7.81 -3.33
CA VAL A 71 3.14 -8.04 -2.98
C VAL A 71 2.95 -8.24 -1.49
N LEU A 72 3.77 -9.07 -0.84
CA LEU A 72 3.64 -9.38 0.58
C LEU A 72 3.72 -8.15 1.51
N PRO A 73 4.66 -7.19 1.33
CA PRO A 73 4.75 -6.03 2.21
C PRO A 73 3.64 -4.99 1.99
N LEU A 74 2.85 -5.05 0.90
CA LEU A 74 1.81 -4.04 0.63
C LEU A 74 0.82 -3.90 1.79
N GLN A 75 0.44 -5.02 2.41
CA GLN A 75 -0.50 -4.99 3.54
C GLN A 75 0.11 -4.26 4.76
N TYR A 76 1.39 -4.51 5.06
CA TYR A 76 2.09 -3.88 6.18
C TYR A 76 2.33 -2.40 5.92
N ILE A 77 2.82 -2.04 4.73
CA ILE A 77 3.06 -0.65 4.34
C ILE A 77 1.75 0.14 4.33
N LYS A 78 0.66 -0.43 3.77
CA LYS A 78 -0.65 0.22 3.83
C LYS A 78 -1.08 0.49 5.25
N GLY A 79 -0.90 -0.47 6.15
CA GLY A 79 -1.28 -0.28 7.54
C GLY A 79 -0.46 0.78 8.25
N TRP A 80 0.85 0.82 7.97
CA TRP A 80 1.75 1.84 8.49
C TRP A 80 1.38 3.25 7.99
N LEU A 81 1.04 3.40 6.72
CA LEU A 81 0.61 4.68 6.15
C LEU A 81 -0.69 5.18 6.75
N VAL A 82 -1.69 4.32 6.97
CA VAL A 82 -2.93 4.68 7.66
C VAL A 82 -2.64 5.20 9.08
N ALA A 83 -1.78 4.51 9.82
CA ALA A 83 -1.40 4.93 11.17
C ALA A 83 -0.65 6.27 11.17
N SER A 84 0.26 6.47 10.20
CA SER A 84 0.97 7.73 10.01
C SER A 84 0.03 8.89 9.68
N GLN A 85 -0.96 8.67 8.80
CA GLN A 85 -1.98 9.68 8.47
C GLN A 85 -2.82 10.05 9.70
N TYR A 86 -3.17 9.07 10.54
CA TYR A 86 -3.91 9.30 11.78
C TYR A 86 -3.11 10.15 12.78
N VAL A 87 -1.84 9.80 13.02
CA VAL A 87 -0.98 10.52 13.98
C VAL A 87 -0.64 11.93 13.49
N ASN A 88 -0.33 12.09 12.20
CA ASN A 88 0.07 13.37 11.63
C ASN A 88 -1.12 14.24 11.19
N LYS A 89 -2.36 13.77 11.34
CA LYS A 89 -3.58 14.44 10.85
C LYS A 89 -3.43 14.89 9.40
N ALA A 90 -2.84 14.02 8.58
CA ALA A 90 -2.52 14.34 7.20
C ALA A 90 -3.82 14.46 6.39
N GLN A 91 -4.22 15.69 6.10
CA GLN A 91 -5.26 16.04 5.15
C GLN A 91 -4.65 16.83 4.00
N GLU A 92 -5.17 16.60 2.80
CA GLU A 92 -4.75 17.33 1.61
C GLU A 92 -5.17 18.80 1.74
N ALA A 93 -4.18 19.71 1.74
CA ALA A 93 -4.40 21.12 1.98
C ALA A 93 -5.33 21.72 0.92
N GLY A 94 -6.33 22.52 1.34
CA GLY A 94 -7.28 23.18 0.46
C GLY A 94 -8.48 22.33 0.04
N THR A 95 -8.55 21.05 0.41
CA THR A 95 -9.69 20.16 0.08
C THR A 95 -10.64 19.93 1.26
N GLU A 96 -10.38 20.51 2.42
CA GLU A 96 -11.15 20.33 3.66
C GLU A 96 -12.67 20.54 3.51
N ASN A 97 -13.07 21.64 2.87
CA ASN A 97 -14.48 21.97 2.64
C ASN A 97 -15.14 21.01 1.64
N LEU A 98 -14.37 20.51 0.66
CA LEU A 98 -14.86 19.59 -0.35
C LEU A 98 -15.10 18.20 0.26
N TRP A 99 -14.15 17.73 1.09
CA TRP A 99 -14.27 16.50 1.85
C TRP A 99 -15.45 16.53 2.83
N ALA A 100 -15.65 17.65 3.53
CA ALA A 100 -16.79 17.83 4.41
C ALA A 100 -18.13 17.70 3.64
N GLN A 101 -18.23 18.30 2.46
CA GLN A 101 -19.42 18.19 1.60
C GLN A 101 -19.66 16.77 1.08
N LEU A 102 -18.60 16.07 0.65
CA LEU A 102 -18.67 14.69 0.18
C LEU A 102 -19.15 13.74 1.28
N HIS A 103 -18.61 13.87 2.49
CA HIS A 103 -19.03 13.06 3.63
C HIS A 103 -20.48 13.35 4.03
N ALA A 104 -20.89 14.62 4.05
CA ALA A 104 -22.27 14.99 4.35
C ALA A 104 -23.26 14.42 3.32
N ARG A 105 -22.90 14.36 2.03
CA ARG A 105 -23.73 13.72 1.00
C ARG A 105 -23.82 12.21 1.20
N ALA A 106 -22.69 11.53 1.45
CA ALA A 106 -22.67 10.09 1.67
C ALA A 106 -23.52 9.67 2.88
N GLU A 107 -23.49 10.44 3.97
CA GLU A 107 -24.34 10.20 5.15
C GLU A 107 -25.84 10.39 4.89
N ASN A 108 -26.19 11.29 3.97
CA ASN A 108 -27.59 11.53 3.59
C ASN A 108 -28.13 10.47 2.63
N GLU A 109 -27.28 9.86 1.79
CA GLU A 109 -27.67 8.77 0.88
C GLU A 109 -27.79 7.40 1.57
N GLU A 110 -27.13 7.20 2.71
CA GLU A 110 -27.24 5.97 3.52
C GLU A 110 -28.47 5.94 4.46
N LYS A 111 -29.22 7.05 4.58
CA LYS A 111 -30.46 7.16 5.38
C LYS A 111 -31.71 6.88 4.56
#